data_AF-A0A3D8QNW9-F1
#
_entry.id   AF-A0A3D8QNW9-F1
#
_cell.length_a   1.000
_cell.length_b   1.000
_cell.length_c   1.000
_cell.angle_alpha   90.00
_cell.angle_beta   90.00
_cell.angle_gamma   90.00
#
_symmetry.space_group_name_H-M   'P 1'
#
loop_
_entity.id
_entity.type
_entity.pdbx_description
1 polymer ?
#
loop_
_entity_poly.entity_id
_entity_poly.type
_entity_poly.pdbx_seq_one_letter_code
_entity_poly.pdbx_strand_id
1 'polypeptide(L)'
;MPAKKMPGTLSWSIGYFSKIKITEDQLKAQDYTERENDLICSSPPDTGFPSGILAIQIHNITGLEVEALQKTDKDGEGDKEDEAEQSDDLPSSYCTIILDHKCIYTTRTKPKNAKPFFKAGTETFIRDWRNSEVMVSVRDSRERENDALLGIVYLPLAKSFEKRSQVMDMYPLVGGVGFGRARISMVFRSVELQLPRELLGWDYGTLQISAPIKSRNVLPDALNRYRLKLRSNMARATMMAETGEWRPKHGKDSLFLPVRKRYATPLVIEFRKSSLGLDSTPAFAIFWLREIPDEEERTIVMQVWKGGKENLKRATTSAGYEGLHADHSLGDIEFTMKFWRGLSGYHKRQAQKAKNPGMHHVIEVLDTVNDEIEGKSDQEQISDDSTESDYSSGEDRESPLQGERLKPHTNQDSDEEFENEDSNNSTLNPTKKIKGLTKNLINSHNDSEDGSRGPVAQLRDYNAHFKQLHRKHRGIMQWRAARTANWTLDKARRMKSQASDLFEVRC
;
A
#
# COMPACT_ATOMS: atom_id res chain seq x y z
N MET A 1 21.88 -40.38 -23.32
CA MET A 1 20.99 -41.46 -23.78
C MET A 1 19.96 -40.87 -24.72
N PRO A 2 19.80 -41.35 -25.96
CA PRO A 2 18.77 -40.85 -26.86
C PRO A 2 17.39 -41.38 -26.42
N ALA A 3 16.36 -40.54 -26.48
CA ALA A 3 14.99 -40.91 -26.15
C ALA A 3 14.48 -41.98 -27.13
N LYS A 4 14.07 -43.14 -26.60
CA LYS A 4 13.37 -44.19 -27.38
C LYS A 4 12.05 -43.60 -27.90
N LYS A 5 11.92 -43.41 -29.21
CA LYS A 5 10.61 -43.26 -29.87
C LYS A 5 9.87 -44.59 -29.73
N MET A 6 8.82 -44.61 -28.93
CA MET A 6 7.88 -45.74 -28.89
C MET A 6 6.76 -45.46 -29.90
N PRO A 7 6.59 -46.27 -30.95
CA PRO A 7 5.45 -46.13 -31.84
C PRO A 7 4.17 -46.61 -31.13
N GLY A 8 3.09 -45.83 -31.27
CA GLY A 8 1.76 -46.17 -30.78
C GLY A 8 0.70 -45.66 -31.76
N THR A 9 -0.46 -46.32 -31.80
CA THR A 9 -1.54 -46.01 -32.75
C THR A 9 -2.67 -45.29 -32.03
N LEU A 10 -3.07 -44.11 -32.52
CA LEU A 10 -4.22 -43.36 -32.03
C LEU A 10 -5.43 -43.67 -32.92
N SER A 11 -6.46 -44.25 -32.33
CA SER A 11 -7.76 -44.41 -32.97
C SER A 11 -8.68 -43.28 -32.52
N TRP A 12 -9.24 -42.52 -33.46
CA TRP A 12 -10.19 -41.45 -33.18
C TRP A 12 -11.39 -41.54 -34.13
N SER A 13 -12.51 -40.98 -33.70
CA SER A 13 -13.69 -40.76 -34.53
C SER A 13 -14.14 -39.31 -34.38
N ILE A 14 -14.59 -38.70 -35.48
CA ILE A 14 -15.17 -37.35 -35.48
C ILE A 14 -16.65 -37.50 -35.77
N GLY A 15 -17.48 -36.93 -34.90
CA GLY A 15 -18.90 -36.71 -35.13
C GLY A 15 -19.19 -35.21 -35.28
N TYR A 16 -20.05 -34.86 -36.23
CA TYR A 16 -20.59 -33.51 -36.34
C TYR A 16 -21.93 -33.45 -35.62
N PHE A 17 -22.03 -32.62 -34.60
CA PHE A 17 -23.25 -32.38 -33.85
C PHE A 17 -23.72 -30.95 -34.11
N SER A 18 -24.96 -30.81 -34.57
CA SER A 18 -25.61 -29.51 -34.72
C SER A 18 -25.84 -28.87 -33.36
N LYS A 19 -25.69 -27.55 -33.26
CA LYS A 19 -26.02 -26.79 -32.04
C LYS A 19 -27.51 -26.97 -31.75
N ILE A 20 -27.84 -27.37 -30.53
CA ILE A 20 -29.21 -27.48 -30.04
C ILE A 20 -29.84 -26.07 -30.05
N LYS A 21 -31.08 -25.95 -30.52
CA LYS A 21 -31.83 -24.69 -30.43
C LYS A 21 -32.24 -24.44 -28.98
N ILE A 22 -32.13 -23.19 -28.53
CA ILE A 22 -32.57 -22.77 -27.20
C ILE A 22 -34.05 -23.11 -27.04
N THR A 23 -34.43 -23.79 -25.95
CA THR A 23 -35.82 -24.11 -25.64
C THR A 23 -36.53 -22.89 -25.05
N GLU A 24 -37.86 -22.85 -25.13
CA GLU A 24 -38.65 -21.75 -24.57
C GLU A 24 -38.46 -21.61 -23.05
N ASP A 25 -38.29 -22.72 -22.34
CA ASP A 25 -38.01 -22.72 -20.90
C ASP A 25 -36.62 -22.16 -20.58
N GLN A 26 -35.62 -22.46 -21.42
CA GLN A 26 -34.28 -21.87 -21.29
C GLN A 26 -34.31 -20.36 -21.53
N LEU A 27 -35.12 -19.89 -22.48
CA LEU A 27 -35.30 -18.46 -22.76
C LEU A 27 -35.97 -17.76 -21.58
N LYS A 28 -37.08 -18.30 -21.05
CA LYS A 28 -37.75 -17.74 -19.86
C LYS A 28 -36.81 -17.65 -18.66
N ALA A 29 -36.04 -18.72 -18.39
CA ALA A 29 -35.07 -18.71 -17.29
C ALA A 29 -33.99 -17.64 -17.47
N GLN A 30 -33.52 -17.41 -18.71
CA GLN A 30 -32.60 -16.32 -19.02
C GLN A 30 -33.25 -14.95 -18.76
N ASP A 31 -34.47 -14.71 -19.27
CA ASP A 31 -35.19 -13.44 -19.06
C ASP A 31 -35.41 -13.13 -17.57
N TYR A 32 -35.75 -14.14 -16.76
CA TYR A 32 -35.87 -13.99 -15.31
C TYR A 32 -34.53 -13.61 -14.67
N THR A 33 -33.45 -14.30 -15.04
CA THR A 33 -32.10 -14.04 -14.53
C THR A 33 -31.61 -12.64 -14.93
N GLU A 34 -31.90 -12.19 -16.15
CA GLU A 34 -31.56 -10.84 -16.62
C GLU A 34 -32.28 -9.76 -15.83
N ARG A 35 -33.60 -9.90 -15.62
CA ARG A 35 -34.36 -8.95 -14.79
C ARG A 35 -33.86 -8.90 -13.36
N GLU A 36 -33.56 -10.06 -12.75
CA GLU A 36 -32.98 -10.12 -11.41
C GLU A 36 -31.62 -9.41 -11.38
N ASN A 37 -30.78 -9.63 -12.38
CA ASN A 37 -29.48 -8.98 -12.51
C ASN A 37 -29.60 -7.46 -12.65
N ASP A 38 -30.55 -6.97 -13.44
CA ASP A 38 -30.80 -5.54 -13.62
C ASP A 38 -31.26 -4.90 -12.30
N LEU A 39 -32.16 -5.57 -11.57
CA LEU A 39 -32.59 -5.12 -10.25
C LEU A 39 -31.41 -5.02 -9.29
N ILE A 40 -30.60 -6.07 -9.15
CA ILE A 40 -29.42 -6.10 -8.27
C ILE A 40 -28.42 -5.01 -8.66
N CYS A 41 -28.13 -4.85 -9.96
CA CYS A 41 -27.20 -3.84 -10.45
C CYS A 41 -27.69 -2.42 -10.17
N SER A 42 -29.01 -2.20 -10.19
CA SER A 42 -29.64 -0.89 -9.95
C SER A 42 -29.82 -0.54 -8.47
N SER A 43 -29.78 -1.51 -7.56
CA SER A 43 -29.85 -1.32 -6.12
C SER A 43 -28.47 -1.26 -5.47
N PRO A 44 -28.29 -0.52 -4.35
CA PRO A 44 -27.05 -0.58 -3.58
C PRO A 44 -26.83 -1.98 -2.99
N PRO A 45 -25.58 -2.39 -2.71
CA PRO A 45 -25.30 -3.66 -2.07
C PRO A 45 -25.92 -3.77 -0.68
N ASP A 46 -26.39 -4.96 -0.31
CA ASP A 46 -26.93 -5.19 1.03
C ASP A 46 -25.83 -5.06 2.10
N THR A 47 -26.09 -4.24 3.10
CA THR A 47 -25.21 -4.04 4.26
C THR A 47 -25.12 -5.27 5.17
N GLY A 48 -26.12 -6.16 5.13
CA GLY A 48 -26.13 -7.44 5.85
C GLY A 48 -25.19 -8.50 5.25
N PHE A 49 -24.80 -8.34 3.99
CA PHE A 49 -23.89 -9.22 3.26
C PHE A 49 -22.71 -8.40 2.70
N PRO A 50 -21.75 -8.02 3.56
CA PRO A 50 -20.64 -7.15 3.18
C PRO A 50 -19.57 -7.85 2.33
N SER A 51 -19.54 -9.18 2.31
CA SER A 51 -18.61 -9.95 1.51
C SER A 51 -19.17 -10.22 0.11
N GLY A 52 -18.31 -10.19 -0.90
CA GLY A 52 -18.77 -10.36 -2.28
C GLY A 52 -17.66 -10.43 -3.31
N ILE A 53 -18.04 -10.47 -4.57
CA ILE A 53 -17.13 -10.44 -5.72
C ILE A 53 -17.19 -9.05 -6.34
N LEU A 54 -16.03 -8.39 -6.44
CA LEU A 54 -15.85 -7.17 -7.22
C LEU A 54 -15.27 -7.52 -8.58
N ALA A 55 -15.99 -7.16 -9.63
CA ALA A 55 -15.47 -7.07 -10.99
C ALA A 55 -15.10 -5.63 -11.28
N ILE A 56 -13.87 -5.38 -11.70
CA ILE A 56 -13.41 -4.05 -12.14
C ILE A 56 -12.77 -4.15 -13.51
N GLN A 57 -13.11 -3.22 -14.40
CA GLN A 57 -12.57 -3.11 -15.74
C GLN A 57 -12.19 -1.68 -16.08
N ILE A 58 -10.96 -1.51 -16.58
CA ILE A 58 -10.46 -0.27 -17.16
C ILE A 58 -10.68 -0.35 -18.66
N HIS A 59 -11.55 0.51 -19.20
CA HIS A 59 -11.90 0.51 -20.62
C HIS A 59 -10.82 1.23 -21.43
N ASN A 60 -10.66 2.53 -21.17
CA ASN A 60 -9.74 3.40 -21.86
C ASN A 60 -9.43 4.64 -21.02
N ILE A 61 -8.40 5.39 -21.43
CA ILE A 61 -8.15 6.74 -20.93
C ILE A 61 -8.28 7.69 -22.13
N THR A 62 -8.81 8.89 -21.88
CA THR A 62 -8.91 9.97 -22.88
C THR A 62 -8.10 11.18 -22.43
N GLY A 63 -7.40 11.82 -23.38
CA GLY A 63 -6.60 13.02 -23.12
C GLY A 63 -5.41 12.75 -22.21
N LEU A 64 -4.75 11.60 -22.39
CA LEU A 64 -3.60 11.20 -21.59
C LEU A 64 -2.34 11.89 -22.10
N GLU A 65 -1.85 12.86 -21.34
CA GLU A 65 -0.69 13.66 -21.70
C GLU A 65 0.19 13.92 -20.47
N VAL A 66 1.44 14.29 -20.70
CA VAL A 66 2.39 14.70 -19.65
C VAL A 66 2.55 16.21 -19.75
N GLU A 67 2.43 16.93 -18.64
CA GLU A 67 2.67 18.37 -18.65
C GLU A 67 4.16 18.63 -18.98
N ALA A 68 4.43 19.24 -20.14
CA ALA A 68 5.79 19.63 -20.52
C ALA A 68 6.30 20.72 -19.56
N LEU A 69 7.18 20.34 -18.63
CA LEU A 69 7.78 21.23 -17.63
C LEU A 69 8.73 22.29 -18.24
N GLN A 70 9.08 22.16 -19.52
CA GLN A 70 9.84 23.17 -20.26
C GLN A 70 8.99 23.69 -21.42
N LYS A 71 8.61 24.97 -21.36
CA LYS A 71 8.29 25.72 -22.57
C LYS A 71 9.57 25.77 -23.41
N THR A 72 9.63 24.95 -24.45
CA THR A 72 10.46 25.29 -25.61
C THR A 72 9.72 26.39 -26.34
N ASP A 73 10.27 27.60 -26.29
CA ASP A 73 9.81 28.70 -27.14
C ASP A 73 10.00 28.26 -28.60
N LYS A 74 8.92 27.77 -29.21
CA LYS A 74 8.82 27.61 -30.65
C LYS A 74 7.63 28.40 -31.12
N ASP A 75 7.94 29.62 -31.57
CA ASP A 75 7.11 30.41 -32.46
C ASP A 75 6.75 29.57 -33.69
N GLY A 76 5.45 29.47 -33.96
CA GLY A 76 4.90 28.65 -35.03
C GLY A 76 3.40 28.52 -34.85
N GLU A 77 2.67 29.49 -35.39
CA GLU A 77 1.24 29.40 -35.69
C GLU A 77 1.06 28.44 -36.87
N GLY A 78 0.35 27.33 -36.62
CA GLY A 78 -0.07 26.34 -37.60
C GLY A 78 -0.89 25.29 -36.87
N ASP A 79 -2.09 24.96 -37.40
CA ASP A 79 -3.14 24.12 -36.78
C ASP A 79 -2.60 22.96 -35.92
N LYS A 80 -2.76 23.07 -34.59
CA LYS A 80 -2.04 22.25 -33.59
C LYS A 80 -2.80 21.03 -33.06
N GLU A 81 -4.04 20.80 -33.46
CA GLU A 81 -4.84 19.72 -32.85
C GLU A 81 -4.53 18.33 -33.41
N ASP A 82 -4.27 18.20 -34.72
CA ASP A 82 -4.01 16.90 -35.34
C ASP A 82 -2.55 16.43 -35.25
N GLU A 83 -1.57 17.34 -35.14
CA GLU A 83 -0.14 16.99 -35.01
C GLU A 83 0.25 16.55 -33.58
N ALA A 84 -0.55 16.91 -32.56
CA ALA A 84 -0.29 16.54 -31.16
C ALA A 84 -0.51 15.03 -30.89
N GLU A 85 -1.46 14.40 -31.60
CA GLU A 85 -1.81 12.98 -31.44
C GLU A 85 -0.75 12.01 -32.00
N GLN A 86 0.27 12.50 -32.70
CA GLN A 86 1.36 11.68 -33.27
C GLN A 86 2.76 12.12 -32.80
N SER A 87 2.85 12.95 -31.76
CA SER A 87 4.15 13.38 -31.24
C SER A 87 4.93 12.22 -30.61
N ASP A 88 6.25 12.23 -30.78
CA ASP A 88 7.15 11.19 -30.24
C ASP A 88 7.18 11.16 -28.69
N ASP A 89 6.59 12.17 -28.05
CA ASP A 89 6.57 12.39 -26.60
C ASP A 89 5.31 11.82 -25.91
N LEU A 90 4.44 11.11 -26.66
CA LEU A 90 3.27 10.47 -26.07
C LEU A 90 3.65 9.35 -25.08
N PRO A 91 2.95 9.25 -23.94
CA PRO A 91 3.27 8.26 -22.93
C PRO A 91 2.98 6.84 -23.40
N SER A 92 3.84 5.91 -22.98
CA SER A 92 3.64 4.47 -23.13
C SER A 92 2.98 3.92 -21.87
N SER A 93 1.66 4.01 -21.82
CA SER A 93 0.93 3.89 -20.56
C SER A 93 0.51 2.47 -20.19
N TYR A 94 0.52 2.17 -18.89
CA TYR A 94 -0.13 1.00 -18.32
C TYR A 94 -0.84 1.37 -17.02
N CYS A 95 -1.86 0.59 -16.67
CA CYS A 95 -2.64 0.79 -15.45
C CYS A 95 -2.37 -0.35 -14.47
N THR A 96 -2.38 -0.03 -13.17
CA THR A 96 -2.35 -1.01 -12.09
C THR A 96 -3.54 -0.81 -11.17
N ILE A 97 -4.32 -1.87 -10.98
CA ILE A 97 -5.44 -1.94 -10.05
C ILE A 97 -4.91 -2.39 -8.69
N ILE A 98 -5.17 -1.58 -7.67
CA ILE A 98 -4.76 -1.77 -6.29
C ILE A 98 -6.04 -1.85 -5.46
N LEU A 99 -6.23 -2.94 -4.72
CA LEU A 99 -7.34 -3.14 -3.79
C LEU A 99 -6.75 -3.28 -2.39
N ASP A 100 -7.21 -2.48 -1.43
CA ASP A 100 -6.78 -2.56 -0.01
C ASP A 100 -5.24 -2.58 0.12
N HIS A 101 -4.58 -1.68 -0.64
CA HIS A 101 -3.13 -1.53 -0.78
C HIS A 101 -2.37 -2.75 -1.36
N LYS A 102 -3.09 -3.72 -1.94
CA LYS A 102 -2.53 -4.86 -2.67
C LYS A 102 -2.71 -4.64 -4.16
N CYS A 103 -1.62 -4.69 -4.92
CA CYS A 103 -1.68 -4.79 -6.38
C CYS A 103 -2.33 -6.12 -6.77
N ILE A 104 -3.48 -6.06 -7.46
CA ILE A 104 -4.24 -7.24 -7.90
C ILE A 104 -4.17 -7.48 -9.40
N TYR A 105 -3.94 -6.43 -10.20
CA TYR A 105 -3.89 -6.55 -11.66
C TYR A 105 -3.06 -5.43 -12.29
N THR A 106 -2.29 -5.75 -13.31
CA THR A 106 -1.55 -4.77 -14.14
C THR A 106 -1.88 -5.02 -15.61
N THR A 107 -2.26 -3.97 -16.33
CA THR A 107 -2.58 -4.06 -17.75
C THR A 107 -1.31 -4.23 -18.59
N ARG A 108 -1.47 -4.65 -19.85
CA ARG A 108 -0.39 -4.51 -20.84
C ARG A 108 -0.15 -3.02 -21.13
N THR A 109 1.10 -2.67 -21.41
CA THR A 109 1.51 -1.33 -21.83
C THR A 109 0.97 -1.00 -23.22
N LYS A 110 0.46 0.22 -23.38
CA LYS A 110 -0.01 0.79 -24.65
C LYS A 110 1.01 1.86 -25.08
N PRO A 111 1.85 1.58 -26.09
CA PRO A 111 2.94 2.47 -26.45
C PRO A 111 2.41 3.74 -27.11
N LYS A 112 3.00 4.89 -26.74
CA LYS A 112 2.86 6.21 -27.39
C LYS A 112 1.42 6.54 -27.82
N ASN A 113 0.51 6.61 -26.85
CA ASN A 113 -0.92 6.79 -27.15
C ASN A 113 -1.62 7.69 -26.12
N ALA A 114 -2.22 8.80 -26.58
CA ALA A 114 -3.01 9.74 -25.76
C ALA A 114 -4.43 9.24 -25.42
N LYS A 115 -4.94 8.25 -26.17
CA LYS A 115 -6.26 7.64 -26.01
C LYS A 115 -6.14 6.10 -25.88
N PRO A 116 -5.38 5.58 -24.90
CA PRO A 116 -5.09 4.14 -24.83
C PRO A 116 -6.35 3.34 -24.48
N PHE A 117 -6.63 2.30 -25.28
CA PHE A 117 -7.68 1.31 -25.01
C PHE A 117 -7.09 0.06 -24.35
N PHE A 118 -7.51 -0.21 -23.11
CA PHE A 118 -7.06 -1.36 -22.33
C PHE A 118 -8.04 -2.51 -22.41
N LYS A 119 -9.34 -2.25 -22.17
CA LYS A 119 -10.41 -3.26 -22.03
C LYS A 119 -9.99 -4.42 -21.12
N ALA A 120 -9.34 -4.09 -20.01
CA ALA A 120 -8.69 -5.06 -19.15
C ALA A 120 -9.17 -4.90 -17.71
N GLY A 121 -9.31 -6.02 -17.01
CA GLY A 121 -9.94 -6.05 -15.69
C GLY A 121 -9.68 -7.37 -14.99
N THR A 122 -10.17 -7.44 -13.76
CA THR A 122 -10.09 -8.64 -12.92
C THR A 122 -11.34 -8.75 -12.06
N GLU A 123 -11.62 -9.97 -11.62
CA GLU A 123 -12.61 -10.28 -10.59
C GLU A 123 -11.85 -10.70 -9.33
N THR A 124 -12.29 -10.21 -8.18
CA THR A 124 -11.68 -10.56 -6.89
C THR A 124 -12.72 -10.62 -5.79
N PHE A 125 -12.51 -11.54 -4.86
CA PHE A 125 -13.28 -11.57 -3.62
C PHE A 125 -12.89 -10.40 -2.72
N ILE A 126 -13.89 -9.77 -2.11
CA ILE A 126 -13.77 -8.70 -1.12
C ILE A 126 -14.48 -9.16 0.15
N ARG A 127 -13.81 -8.95 1.29
CA ARG A 127 -14.32 -9.34 2.61
C ARG A 127 -15.36 -8.35 3.13
N ASP A 128 -15.11 -7.05 2.97
CA ASP A 128 -16.04 -6.01 3.41
C ASP A 128 -16.01 -4.80 2.48
N TRP A 129 -17.00 -4.70 1.57
CA TRP A 129 -17.08 -3.58 0.62
C TRP A 129 -17.21 -2.21 1.29
N ARG A 130 -17.73 -2.15 2.52
CA ARG A 130 -17.96 -0.89 3.25
C ARG A 130 -16.65 -0.24 3.68
N ASN A 131 -15.60 -1.04 3.85
CA ASN A 131 -14.29 -0.62 4.32
C ASN A 131 -13.17 -0.89 3.32
N SER A 132 -13.51 -1.26 2.08
CA SER A 132 -12.53 -1.53 1.02
C SER A 132 -12.41 -0.35 0.07
N GLU A 133 -11.22 -0.21 -0.50
CA GLU A 133 -10.90 0.86 -1.44
C GLU A 133 -10.12 0.33 -2.64
N VAL A 134 -10.39 0.96 -3.78
CA VAL A 134 -9.71 0.67 -5.03
C VAL A 134 -8.98 1.91 -5.52
N MET A 135 -7.70 1.74 -5.85
CA MET A 135 -6.89 2.73 -6.54
C MET A 135 -6.52 2.20 -7.92
N VAL A 136 -6.67 3.03 -8.95
CA VAL A 136 -6.12 2.77 -10.28
C VAL A 136 -4.99 3.74 -10.51
N SER A 137 -3.75 3.24 -10.57
CA SER A 137 -2.59 4.04 -10.92
C SER A 137 -2.27 3.91 -12.40
N VAL A 138 -2.01 5.02 -13.07
CA VAL A 138 -1.60 5.08 -14.47
C VAL A 138 -0.14 5.50 -14.52
N ARG A 139 0.69 4.73 -15.20
CA ARG A 139 2.13 4.97 -15.30
C ARG A 139 2.60 5.02 -16.74
N ASP A 140 3.67 5.77 -16.97
CA ASP A 140 4.38 5.85 -18.23
C ASP A 140 5.63 4.96 -18.20
N SER A 141 5.60 3.88 -18.97
CA SER A 141 6.69 2.91 -19.14
C SER A 141 7.77 3.50 -20.03
N ARG A 142 8.91 3.87 -19.45
CA ARG A 142 10.01 4.52 -20.18
C ARG A 142 11.25 3.65 -20.22
N GLU A 143 11.94 3.66 -21.36
CA GLU A 143 13.23 2.98 -21.46
C GLU A 143 14.30 3.72 -20.66
N ARG A 144 15.06 2.99 -19.83
CA ARG A 144 16.19 3.49 -19.03
C ARG A 144 15.84 4.55 -17.99
N GLU A 145 14.57 4.60 -17.59
CA GLU A 145 14.06 5.48 -16.53
C GLU A 145 13.09 4.68 -15.64
N ASN A 146 12.85 5.14 -14.40
CA ASN A 146 11.76 4.61 -13.59
C ASN A 146 10.42 5.10 -14.15
N ASP A 147 9.42 4.20 -14.16
CA ASP A 147 8.10 4.49 -14.71
C ASP A 147 7.45 5.68 -13.98
N ALA A 148 7.09 6.72 -14.73
CA ALA A 148 6.50 7.92 -14.16
C ALA A 148 5.06 7.65 -13.72
N LEU A 149 4.66 8.11 -12.52
CA LEU A 149 3.25 8.13 -12.15
C LEU A 149 2.54 9.28 -12.89
N LEU A 150 1.72 8.93 -13.88
CA LEU A 150 0.92 9.88 -14.65
C LEU A 150 -0.27 10.39 -13.85
N GLY A 151 -0.89 9.55 -13.04
CA GLY A 151 -1.94 9.95 -12.12
C GLY A 151 -2.70 8.76 -11.55
N ILE A 152 -3.60 9.05 -10.62
CA ILE A 152 -4.34 8.05 -9.84
C ILE A 152 -5.83 8.34 -9.93
N VAL A 153 -6.64 7.28 -9.92
CA VAL A 153 -8.07 7.34 -9.58
C VAL A 153 -8.27 6.64 -8.25
N TYR A 154 -8.87 7.35 -7.27
CA TYR A 154 -9.18 6.82 -5.94
C TYR A 154 -10.68 6.57 -5.80
N LEU A 155 -11.06 5.32 -5.49
CA LEU A 155 -12.45 4.83 -5.46
C LEU A 155 -12.72 4.05 -4.16
N PRO A 156 -13.14 4.72 -3.07
CA PRO A 156 -13.73 4.03 -1.93
C PRO A 156 -14.99 3.28 -2.37
N LEU A 157 -15.08 1.98 -2.08
CA LEU A 157 -16.18 1.16 -2.60
C LEU A 157 -17.51 1.53 -1.95
N ALA A 158 -17.51 1.88 -0.66
CA ALA A 158 -18.68 2.36 0.06
C ALA A 158 -19.36 3.55 -0.65
N LYS A 159 -18.55 4.53 -1.07
CA LYS A 159 -19.01 5.71 -1.80
C LYS A 159 -19.38 5.38 -3.25
N SER A 160 -18.61 4.50 -3.89
CA SER A 160 -18.85 4.14 -5.29
C SER A 160 -20.18 3.41 -5.49
N PHE A 161 -20.55 2.53 -4.55
CA PHE A 161 -21.76 1.70 -4.62
C PHE A 161 -22.94 2.21 -3.77
N GLU A 162 -22.87 3.44 -3.27
CA GLU A 162 -23.87 4.04 -2.39
C GLU A 162 -25.30 3.98 -2.97
N LYS A 163 -25.43 4.14 -4.29
CA LYS A 163 -26.73 4.21 -4.98
C LYS A 163 -27.08 2.96 -5.76
N ARG A 164 -26.09 2.16 -6.15
CA ARG A 164 -26.23 1.05 -7.10
C ARG A 164 -25.01 0.13 -7.03
N SER A 165 -25.20 -1.15 -7.35
CA SER A 165 -24.13 -2.16 -7.31
C SER A 165 -23.31 -2.24 -8.60
N GLN A 166 -23.71 -1.51 -9.65
CA GLN A 166 -22.96 -1.36 -10.89
C GLN A 166 -22.68 0.12 -11.19
N VAL A 167 -21.43 0.44 -11.52
CA VAL A 167 -21.01 1.79 -11.90
C VAL A 167 -20.19 1.73 -13.18
N MET A 168 -20.41 2.68 -14.08
CA MET A 168 -19.54 2.95 -15.21
C MET A 168 -19.43 4.47 -15.33
N ASP A 169 -18.23 5.01 -15.16
CA ASP A 169 -18.01 6.45 -15.19
C ASP A 169 -16.62 6.83 -15.71
N MET A 170 -16.44 8.12 -15.95
CA MET A 170 -15.20 8.77 -16.38
C MET A 170 -14.56 9.50 -15.19
N TYR A 171 -13.46 8.98 -14.68
CA TYR A 171 -12.77 9.54 -13.52
C TYR A 171 -11.52 10.33 -13.93
N PRO A 172 -11.31 11.55 -13.43
CA PRO A 172 -10.09 12.30 -13.69
C PRO A 172 -8.88 11.65 -13.00
N LEU A 173 -7.73 11.70 -13.67
CA LEU A 173 -6.45 11.37 -13.05
C LEU A 173 -5.99 12.53 -12.17
N VAL A 174 -5.59 12.23 -10.92
CA VAL A 174 -5.12 13.22 -9.94
C VAL A 174 -3.73 12.86 -9.39
N GLY A 175 -3.01 13.84 -8.81
CA GLY A 175 -1.72 13.69 -8.11
C GLY A 175 -0.46 13.37 -8.93
N GLY A 176 -0.59 12.94 -10.20
CA GLY A 176 0.56 12.58 -11.02
C GLY A 176 1.16 13.71 -11.87
N VAL A 177 2.15 13.37 -12.71
CA VAL A 177 2.78 14.31 -13.67
C VAL A 177 1.96 14.51 -14.95
N GLY A 178 0.99 13.64 -15.19
CA GLY A 178 0.11 13.68 -16.34
C GLY A 178 -1.30 14.07 -15.97
N PHE A 179 -2.13 14.21 -17.00
CA PHE A 179 -3.56 14.43 -16.87
C PHE A 179 -4.30 13.54 -17.86
N GLY A 180 -5.60 13.35 -17.61
CA GLY A 180 -6.46 12.53 -18.43
C GLY A 180 -7.70 12.08 -17.66
N ARG A 181 -8.61 11.38 -18.35
CA ARG A 181 -9.81 10.80 -17.73
C ARG A 181 -9.89 9.32 -18.05
N ALA A 182 -9.94 8.48 -17.02
CA ALA A 182 -10.04 7.04 -17.12
C ALA A 182 -11.51 6.59 -17.08
N ARG A 183 -11.93 5.83 -18.09
CA ARG A 183 -13.23 5.15 -18.09
C ARG A 183 -13.12 3.83 -17.35
N ILE A 184 -13.80 3.73 -16.21
CA ILE A 184 -13.76 2.54 -15.36
C ILE A 184 -15.19 2.05 -15.14
N SER A 185 -15.38 0.74 -15.23
CA SER A 185 -16.62 0.09 -14.78
C SER A 185 -16.34 -0.86 -13.63
N MET A 186 -17.22 -0.86 -12.64
CA MET A 186 -17.18 -1.75 -11.49
C MET A 186 -18.56 -2.37 -11.26
N VAL A 187 -18.59 -3.65 -10.90
CA VAL A 187 -19.79 -4.34 -10.45
C VAL A 187 -19.44 -5.07 -9.16
N PHE A 188 -20.26 -4.89 -8.13
CA PHE A 188 -20.16 -5.67 -6.91
C PHE A 188 -21.37 -6.59 -6.79
N ARG A 189 -21.11 -7.85 -6.42
CA ARG A 189 -22.13 -8.84 -6.12
C ARG A 189 -21.87 -9.40 -4.74
N SER A 190 -22.78 -9.13 -3.80
CA SER A 190 -22.75 -9.76 -2.49
C SER A 190 -22.84 -11.28 -2.63
N VAL A 191 -22.12 -11.98 -1.77
CA VAL A 191 -22.26 -13.42 -1.56
C VAL A 191 -23.03 -13.61 -0.26
N GLU A 192 -23.90 -14.61 -0.21
CA GLU A 192 -24.64 -15.00 0.99
C GLU A 192 -23.68 -15.63 2.03
N LEU A 193 -22.81 -14.80 2.60
CA LEU A 193 -21.76 -15.17 3.53
C LEU A 193 -21.65 -14.10 4.63
N GLN A 194 -21.79 -14.55 5.87
CA GLN A 194 -21.61 -13.72 7.06
C GLN A 194 -20.32 -14.15 7.77
N LEU A 195 -19.22 -13.47 7.45
CA LEU A 195 -17.95 -13.70 8.13
C LEU A 195 -17.97 -13.08 9.54
N PRO A 196 -17.32 -13.73 10.52
CA PRO A 196 -17.07 -13.12 11.82
C PRO A 196 -16.17 -11.89 11.66
N ARG A 197 -16.22 -10.99 12.63
CA ARG A 197 -15.59 -9.66 12.58
C ARG A 197 -14.07 -9.73 12.31
N GLU A 198 -13.41 -10.73 12.87
CA GLU A 198 -11.97 -10.99 12.73
C GLU A 198 -11.58 -11.36 11.28
N LEU A 199 -12.54 -11.88 10.50
CA LEU A 199 -12.35 -12.29 9.10
C LEU A 199 -12.82 -11.25 8.08
N LEU A 200 -13.29 -10.08 8.52
CA LEU A 200 -13.71 -8.98 7.63
C LEU A 200 -12.58 -7.99 7.30
N GLY A 201 -11.47 -8.02 8.04
CA GLY A 201 -10.40 -7.04 7.93
C GLY A 201 -9.46 -7.20 6.72
N TRP A 202 -8.54 -6.25 6.57
CA TRP A 202 -7.60 -6.19 5.45
C TRP A 202 -6.45 -7.21 5.57
N ASP A 203 -5.85 -7.53 4.42
CA ASP A 203 -4.66 -8.40 4.35
C ASP A 203 -3.36 -7.69 4.71
N TYR A 204 -3.28 -6.38 4.43
CA TYR A 204 -2.08 -5.54 4.58
C TYR A 204 -2.33 -4.56 5.72
N GLY A 205 -1.33 -4.34 6.57
CA GLY A 205 -1.52 -3.54 7.77
C GLY A 205 -0.27 -3.36 8.62
N THR A 206 -0.41 -2.57 9.67
CA THR A 206 0.62 -2.39 10.71
C THR A 206 0.10 -2.90 12.03
N LEU A 207 0.80 -3.85 12.64
CA LEU A 207 0.50 -4.32 13.97
C LEU A 207 1.17 -3.41 15.00
N GLN A 208 0.36 -2.73 15.81
CA GLN A 208 0.82 -2.01 16.99
C GLN A 208 0.75 -2.94 18.20
N ILE A 209 1.84 -3.03 18.95
CA ILE A 209 1.96 -3.80 20.19
C ILE A 209 2.29 -2.81 21.30
N SER A 210 1.39 -2.65 22.25
CA SER A 210 1.56 -1.74 23.38
C SER A 210 2.56 -2.32 24.38
N ALA A 211 3.43 -1.47 24.91
CA ALA A 211 4.33 -1.81 26.00
C ALA A 211 3.67 -1.50 27.36
N PRO A 212 4.05 -2.22 28.43
CA PRO A 212 4.91 -3.40 28.43
C PRO A 212 4.14 -4.67 28.05
N ILE A 213 4.84 -5.65 27.49
CA ILE A 213 4.37 -7.05 27.53
C ILE A 213 4.60 -7.55 28.95
N LYS A 214 3.60 -8.17 29.57
CA LYS A 214 3.65 -8.60 30.97
C LYS A 214 3.63 -10.12 31.07
N SER A 215 4.33 -10.65 32.06
CA SER A 215 4.12 -12.02 32.52
C SER A 215 2.86 -12.09 33.38
N ARG A 216 1.93 -13.01 33.08
CA ARG A 216 0.65 -13.15 33.80
C ARG A 216 0.67 -14.28 34.83
N ASN A 217 1.37 -15.37 34.53
CA ASN A 217 1.56 -16.54 35.39
C ASN A 217 3.06 -16.71 35.74
N VAL A 218 3.38 -17.72 36.57
CA VAL A 218 4.79 -18.03 36.93
C VAL A 218 5.53 -18.56 35.71
N LEU A 219 6.10 -17.66 34.91
CA LEU A 219 7.13 -18.00 33.94
C LEU A 219 8.41 -18.38 34.70
N PRO A 220 9.18 -19.37 34.22
CA PRO A 220 10.51 -19.65 34.76
C PRO A 220 11.36 -18.39 34.87
N ASP A 221 11.98 -18.15 36.03
CA ASP A 221 12.76 -16.93 36.33
C ASP A 221 13.80 -16.58 35.26
N ALA A 222 14.33 -17.59 34.58
CA ALA A 222 15.26 -17.42 33.48
C ALA A 222 14.64 -16.67 32.29
N LEU A 223 13.37 -16.97 31.94
CA LEU A 223 12.67 -16.34 30.82
C LEU A 223 12.37 -14.87 31.08
N ASN A 224 12.07 -14.50 32.33
CA ASN A 224 11.82 -13.11 32.74
C ASN A 224 13.00 -12.16 32.53
N ARG A 225 14.21 -12.71 32.27
CA ARG A 225 15.44 -11.95 32.00
C ARG A 225 15.84 -11.97 30.53
N TYR A 226 15.18 -12.78 29.70
CA TYR A 226 15.50 -12.91 28.28
C TYR A 226 14.80 -11.81 27.49
N ARG A 227 15.47 -11.27 26.47
CA ARG A 227 14.86 -10.29 25.57
C ARG A 227 13.82 -10.98 24.68
N LEU A 228 12.77 -10.27 24.31
CA LEU A 228 11.79 -10.77 23.35
C LEU A 228 12.16 -10.31 21.95
N LYS A 229 12.15 -11.24 21.00
CA LYS A 229 12.25 -10.96 19.57
C LYS A 229 10.89 -11.23 18.95
N LEU A 230 10.19 -10.17 18.59
CA LEU A 230 8.89 -10.22 17.95
C LEU A 230 9.09 -10.24 16.44
N ARG A 231 8.35 -11.09 15.74
CA ARG A 231 8.50 -11.33 14.31
C ARG A 231 7.14 -11.38 13.62
N SER A 232 7.00 -10.56 12.59
CA SER A 232 5.99 -10.71 11.54
C SER A 232 6.63 -11.34 10.30
N ASN A 233 5.86 -11.48 9.22
CA ASN A 233 6.39 -11.93 7.93
C ASN A 233 7.23 -10.86 7.20
N MET A 234 7.23 -9.61 7.67
CA MET A 234 7.93 -8.50 7.02
C MET A 234 9.06 -7.94 7.87
N ALA A 235 8.94 -7.94 9.20
CA ALA A 235 9.88 -7.31 10.09
C ALA A 235 10.07 -8.10 11.39
N ARG A 236 11.14 -7.73 12.11
CA ARG A 236 11.48 -8.22 13.43
C ARG A 236 11.79 -7.04 14.31
N ALA A 237 11.42 -7.11 15.57
CA ALA A 237 11.72 -6.10 16.56
C ALA A 237 12.08 -6.73 17.89
N THR A 238 12.81 -6.00 18.71
CA THR A 238 13.36 -6.50 19.97
C THR A 238 12.84 -5.66 21.13
N MET A 239 12.35 -6.32 22.17
CA MET A 239 12.03 -5.71 23.47
C MET A 239 13.00 -6.22 24.53
N MET A 240 13.47 -5.31 25.38
CA MET A 240 14.37 -5.61 26.48
C MET A 240 13.57 -6.01 27.72
N ALA A 241 14.13 -6.91 28.51
CA ALA A 241 13.52 -7.38 29.74
C ALA A 241 13.78 -6.40 30.90
N GLU A 242 12.72 -6.01 31.57
CA GLU A 242 12.70 -5.20 32.78
C GLU A 242 11.86 -5.96 33.83
N THR A 243 12.49 -6.93 34.49
CA THR A 243 11.95 -7.67 35.64
C THR A 243 10.51 -8.21 35.44
N GLY A 244 10.30 -9.08 34.45
CA GLY A 244 8.99 -9.69 34.18
C GLY A 244 8.04 -8.82 33.34
N GLU A 245 8.50 -7.63 32.95
CA GLU A 245 7.94 -6.80 31.90
C GLU A 245 8.93 -6.69 30.72
N TRP A 246 8.42 -6.49 29.50
CA TRP A 246 9.26 -6.23 28.33
C TRP A 246 8.85 -4.95 27.63
N ARG A 247 9.85 -4.13 27.31
CA ARG A 247 9.67 -2.81 26.66
C ARG A 247 10.56 -2.64 25.45
N PRO A 248 10.13 -1.87 24.43
CA PRO A 248 11.01 -1.44 23.35
C PRO A 248 12.26 -0.72 23.88
N LYS A 249 13.35 -0.78 23.11
CA LYS A 249 14.50 0.09 23.38
C LYS A 249 14.06 1.56 23.32
N HIS A 250 14.74 2.42 24.08
CA HIS A 250 14.47 3.86 24.19
C HIS A 250 13.13 4.24 24.84
N GLY A 251 12.50 3.32 25.59
CA GLY A 251 11.35 3.66 26.44
C GLY A 251 10.09 4.05 25.67
N LYS A 252 9.91 3.58 24.43
CA LYS A 252 8.68 3.80 23.66
C LYS A 252 7.51 3.03 24.27
N ASP A 253 6.31 3.61 24.17
CA ASP A 253 5.07 3.03 24.68
C ASP A 253 4.46 1.99 23.74
N SER A 254 4.93 1.92 22.49
CA SER A 254 4.45 0.96 21.51
C SER A 254 5.56 0.52 20.56
N LEU A 255 5.33 -0.65 19.97
CA LEU A 255 6.14 -1.22 18.90
C LEU A 255 5.27 -1.47 17.67
N PHE A 256 5.79 -1.15 16.48
CA PHE A 256 5.07 -1.32 15.23
C PHE A 256 5.74 -2.35 14.34
N LEU A 257 4.96 -3.33 13.86
CA LEU A 257 5.42 -4.35 12.92
C LEU A 257 4.59 -4.27 11.63
N PRO A 258 5.21 -4.02 10.46
CA PRO A 258 4.50 -4.15 9.19
C PRO A 258 4.07 -5.61 8.97
N VAL A 259 2.90 -5.80 8.35
CA VAL A 259 2.31 -7.11 8.09
C VAL A 259 1.76 -7.15 6.66
N ARG A 260 2.05 -8.26 5.98
CA ARG A 260 1.43 -8.62 4.69
C ARG A 260 0.71 -9.95 4.84
N LYS A 261 -0.36 -10.20 4.09
CA LYS A 261 -1.06 -11.51 4.13
C LYS A 261 -1.40 -11.91 5.57
N ARG A 262 -2.04 -11.00 6.31
CA ARG A 262 -2.42 -11.15 7.72
C ARG A 262 -3.00 -12.54 8.04
N TYR A 263 -3.95 -13.01 7.21
CA TYR A 263 -4.65 -14.27 7.43
C TYR A 263 -3.78 -15.53 7.35
N ALA A 264 -2.55 -15.41 6.84
CA ALA A 264 -1.56 -16.47 6.76
C ALA A 264 -0.29 -16.16 7.57
N THR A 265 -0.35 -15.16 8.46
CA THR A 265 0.83 -14.69 9.21
C THR A 265 0.60 -14.82 10.72
N PRO A 266 1.44 -15.58 11.44
CA PRO A 266 1.52 -15.51 12.88
C PRO A 266 2.41 -14.34 13.33
N LEU A 267 2.03 -13.70 14.44
CA LEU A 267 2.96 -13.00 15.31
C LEU A 267 3.72 -14.06 16.12
N VAL A 268 5.05 -14.05 15.99
CA VAL A 268 5.93 -14.94 16.73
C VAL A 268 6.70 -14.12 17.75
N ILE A 269 6.63 -14.48 19.02
CA ILE A 269 7.39 -13.87 20.10
C ILE A 269 8.40 -14.90 20.58
N GLU A 270 9.69 -14.65 20.36
CA GLU A 270 10.77 -15.55 20.73
C GLU A 270 11.52 -15.01 21.94
N PHE A 271 11.65 -15.82 22.99
CA PHE A 271 12.53 -15.49 24.11
C PHE A 271 13.97 -15.78 23.69
N ARG A 272 14.84 -14.78 23.70
CA ARG A 272 16.22 -14.90 23.22
C ARG A 272 17.20 -14.73 24.36
N LYS A 273 18.05 -15.74 24.55
CA LYS A 273 19.15 -15.71 25.52
C LYS A 273 20.40 -15.16 24.84
N SER A 274 20.93 -14.05 25.33
CA SER A 274 22.25 -13.56 24.93
C SER A 274 23.33 -14.50 25.49
N SER A 275 24.02 -15.22 24.62
CA SER A 275 25.15 -16.10 24.98
C SER A 275 26.34 -15.84 24.06
N LEU A 276 27.57 -16.08 24.52
CA LEU A 276 28.75 -16.12 23.64
C LEU A 276 28.57 -17.27 22.63
N GLY A 277 28.01 -16.98 21.45
CA GLY A 277 27.69 -17.95 20.40
C GLY A 277 26.41 -17.60 19.63
N LEU A 278 25.80 -18.57 18.95
CA LEU A 278 24.48 -18.36 18.34
C LEU A 278 23.43 -18.13 19.43
N ASP A 279 22.62 -17.08 19.26
CA ASP A 279 21.43 -16.87 20.08
C ASP A 279 20.54 -18.13 20.05
N SER A 280 20.29 -18.68 21.24
CA SER A 280 19.27 -19.72 21.40
C SER A 280 17.89 -19.09 21.59
N THR A 281 16.85 -19.81 21.16
CA THR A 281 15.44 -19.51 21.47
C THR A 281 14.94 -20.56 22.45
N PRO A 282 15.04 -20.34 23.79
CA PRO A 282 14.63 -21.33 24.79
C PRO A 282 13.12 -21.48 24.90
N ALA A 283 12.35 -20.45 24.52
CA ALA A 283 10.90 -20.46 24.54
C ALA A 283 10.33 -19.54 23.45
N PHE A 284 9.07 -19.75 23.07
CA PHE A 284 8.36 -18.88 22.14
C PHE A 284 6.86 -18.87 22.42
N ALA A 285 6.15 -17.86 21.91
CA ALA A 285 4.70 -17.79 21.88
C ALA A 285 4.22 -17.40 20.47
N ILE A 286 3.05 -17.90 20.05
CA ILE A 286 2.49 -17.64 18.71
C ILE A 286 1.03 -17.22 18.79
N PHE A 287 0.70 -16.19 18.01
CA PHE A 287 -0.66 -15.70 17.84
C PHE A 287 -0.95 -15.52 16.34
N TRP A 288 -2.06 -16.05 15.84
CA TRP A 288 -2.42 -15.93 14.43
C TRP A 288 -3.18 -14.62 14.18
N LEU A 289 -2.66 -13.78 13.28
CA LEU A 289 -3.22 -12.44 13.08
C LEU A 289 -4.61 -12.42 12.40
N ARG A 290 -5.12 -13.59 11.97
CA ARG A 290 -6.52 -13.74 11.53
C ARG A 290 -7.55 -13.59 12.66
N GLU A 291 -7.11 -13.63 13.92
CA GLU A 291 -7.97 -13.66 15.10
C GLU A 291 -8.14 -12.28 15.76
N ILE A 292 -7.45 -11.26 15.24
CA ILE A 292 -7.65 -9.86 15.64
C ILE A 292 -8.49 -9.18 14.55
N PRO A 293 -9.45 -8.28 14.87
CA PRO A 293 -10.14 -7.44 13.89
C PRO A 293 -9.37 -6.15 13.56
N ASP A 294 -9.82 -5.40 12.56
CA ASP A 294 -9.21 -4.10 12.19
C ASP A 294 -9.53 -3.01 13.21
N GLU A 295 -8.55 -2.16 13.49
CA GLU A 295 -8.67 -0.90 14.25
C GLU A 295 -9.22 -0.99 15.68
N GLU A 296 -9.26 -2.19 16.24
CA GLU A 296 -9.65 -2.45 17.61
C GLU A 296 -8.45 -2.83 18.47
N GLU A 297 -8.42 -2.28 19.68
CA GLU A 297 -7.49 -2.73 20.72
C GLU A 297 -8.00 -4.05 21.32
N ARG A 298 -7.11 -5.04 21.39
CA ARG A 298 -7.37 -6.33 22.01
C ARG A 298 -6.23 -6.70 22.93
N THR A 299 -6.58 -7.03 24.18
CA THR A 299 -5.66 -7.66 25.12
C THR A 299 -5.62 -9.16 24.83
N ILE A 300 -4.43 -9.64 24.47
CA ILE A 300 -4.18 -11.03 24.08
C ILE A 300 -3.33 -11.69 25.16
N VAL A 301 -3.74 -12.90 25.55
CA VAL A 301 -2.95 -13.78 26.41
C VAL A 301 -2.40 -14.91 25.54
N MET A 302 -1.08 -15.08 25.54
CA MET A 302 -0.40 -16.08 24.73
C MET A 302 0.34 -17.07 25.63
N GLN A 303 0.10 -18.35 25.37
CA GLN A 303 0.84 -19.43 26.01
C GLN A 303 2.28 -19.48 25.50
N VAL A 304 3.21 -19.62 26.43
CA VAL A 304 4.65 -19.75 26.16
C VAL A 304 5.00 -21.23 26.08
N TRP A 305 5.61 -21.62 24.97
CA TRP A 305 5.99 -22.99 24.67
C TRP A 305 7.51 -23.16 24.70
N LYS A 306 7.94 -24.39 24.93
CA LYS A 306 9.35 -24.78 24.86
C LYS A 306 9.92 -24.55 23.46
N GLY A 307 11.06 -23.89 23.42
CA GLY A 307 11.80 -23.60 22.20
C GLY A 307 12.40 -24.84 21.53
N GLY A 308 12.76 -24.69 20.27
CA GLY A 308 13.30 -25.75 19.44
C GLY A 308 13.00 -25.48 17.97
N LYS A 309 13.91 -25.86 17.07
CA LYS A 309 13.74 -25.60 15.62
C LYS A 309 12.48 -26.29 15.07
N GLU A 310 12.21 -27.51 15.51
CA GLU A 310 11.04 -28.28 15.11
C GLU A 310 9.74 -27.70 15.67
N ASN A 311 9.68 -27.46 16.99
CA ASN A 311 8.53 -26.83 17.65
C ASN A 311 8.17 -25.50 16.98
N LEU A 312 9.15 -24.62 16.76
CA LEU A 312 8.93 -23.31 16.14
C LEU A 312 8.47 -23.45 14.68
N LYS A 313 9.05 -24.38 13.91
CA LYS A 313 8.62 -24.64 12.52
C LYS A 313 7.18 -25.15 12.47
N ARG A 314 6.81 -26.10 13.34
CA ARG A 314 5.44 -26.63 13.41
C ARG A 314 4.46 -25.55 13.81
N ALA A 315 4.77 -24.79 14.85
CA ALA A 315 3.87 -23.78 15.40
C ALA A 315 3.67 -22.59 14.44
N THR A 316 4.66 -22.27 13.60
CA THR A 316 4.54 -21.23 12.55
C THR A 316 3.84 -21.69 11.27
N THR A 317 3.59 -23.00 11.11
CA THR A 317 2.97 -23.58 9.90
C THR A 317 1.60 -24.22 10.15
N SER A 318 1.18 -24.36 11.41
CA SER A 318 -0.10 -24.93 11.80
C SER A 318 -0.84 -23.99 12.76
N ALA A 319 -2.08 -23.62 12.40
CA ALA A 319 -2.98 -22.97 13.34
C ALA A 319 -3.41 -23.95 14.44
N GLY A 320 -3.61 -23.47 15.67
CA GLY A 320 -3.98 -24.30 16.82
C GLY A 320 -2.83 -25.16 17.37
N TYR A 321 -1.63 -24.58 17.51
CA TYR A 321 -0.50 -25.29 18.12
C TYR A 321 -0.69 -25.39 19.64
N GLU A 322 -0.79 -26.63 20.15
CA GLU A 322 -0.99 -26.95 21.58
C GLU A 322 0.23 -27.66 22.20
N GLY A 323 1.42 -27.50 21.59
CA GLY A 323 2.63 -28.21 22.00
C GLY A 323 2.89 -29.49 21.20
N LEU A 324 4.15 -29.90 21.12
CA LEU A 324 4.58 -31.16 20.52
C LEU A 324 4.86 -32.18 21.64
N HIS A 325 4.50 -33.45 21.45
CA HIS A 325 4.84 -34.55 22.37
C HIS A 325 4.51 -34.31 23.88
N ALA A 326 3.33 -33.74 24.18
CA ALA A 326 2.91 -33.45 25.56
C ALA A 326 3.81 -32.45 26.32
N ASP A 327 4.55 -31.60 25.61
CA ASP A 327 5.16 -30.40 26.21
C ASP A 327 4.04 -29.55 26.84
N HIS A 328 4.16 -29.26 28.14
CA HIS A 328 3.25 -28.37 28.84
C HIS A 328 3.65 -26.91 28.58
N SER A 329 2.68 -25.99 28.62
CA SER A 329 2.96 -24.55 28.56
C SER A 329 3.87 -24.14 29.72
N LEU A 330 4.88 -23.31 29.42
CA LEU A 330 5.84 -22.77 30.40
C LEU A 330 5.27 -21.57 31.19
N GLY A 331 4.05 -21.13 30.89
CA GLY A 331 3.38 -19.98 31.46
C GLY A 331 2.82 -19.08 30.36
N ASP A 332 2.40 -17.86 30.73
CA ASP A 332 1.66 -16.98 29.83
C ASP A 332 2.23 -15.55 29.83
N ILE A 333 2.16 -14.93 28.67
CA ILE A 333 2.39 -13.49 28.49
C ILE A 333 1.09 -12.80 28.08
N GLU A 334 0.91 -11.57 28.54
CA GLU A 334 -0.26 -10.75 28.28
C GLU A 334 0.17 -9.37 27.77
N PHE A 335 -0.51 -8.89 26.73
CA PHE A 335 -0.28 -7.56 26.18
C PHE A 335 -1.44 -7.11 25.32
N THR A 336 -1.53 -5.80 25.09
CA THR A 336 -2.52 -5.21 24.19
C THR A 336 -1.90 -4.99 22.82
N MET A 337 -2.65 -5.29 21.77
CA MET A 337 -2.28 -5.01 20.40
C MET A 337 -3.47 -4.46 19.61
N LYS A 338 -3.16 -3.75 18.53
CA LYS A 338 -4.14 -3.22 17.58
C LYS A 338 -3.61 -3.41 16.16
N PHE A 339 -4.46 -3.90 15.27
CA PHE A 339 -4.11 -4.04 13.87
C PHE A 339 -4.65 -2.86 13.07
N TRP A 340 -3.77 -2.08 12.48
CA TRP A 340 -4.13 -0.95 11.65
C TRP A 340 -4.13 -1.37 10.19
N ARG A 341 -5.26 -1.18 9.51
CA ARG A 341 -5.39 -1.56 8.11
C ARG A 341 -4.50 -0.69 7.22
N GLY A 342 -4.01 -1.27 6.14
CA GLY A 342 -3.23 -0.57 5.13
C GLY A 342 -1.73 -0.46 5.39
N LEU A 343 -1.00 -0.23 4.31
CA LEU A 343 0.41 0.16 4.31
C LEU A 343 0.62 1.50 5.03
N SER A 344 1.79 1.63 5.65
CA SER A 344 2.21 2.77 6.48
C SER A 344 3.69 3.09 6.26
N GLY A 345 4.21 4.12 6.93
CA GLY A 345 5.64 4.45 6.95
C GLY A 345 6.55 3.26 7.30
N TYR A 346 6.06 2.35 8.17
CA TYR A 346 6.77 1.12 8.56
C TYR A 346 7.00 0.12 7.43
N HIS A 347 6.33 0.30 6.28
CA HIS A 347 6.48 -0.52 5.09
C HIS A 347 7.53 0.03 4.12
N LYS A 348 7.94 1.31 4.24
CA LYS A 348 8.85 2.00 3.28
C LYS A 348 10.15 1.24 3.09
N ARG A 349 10.81 0.85 4.17
CA ARG A 349 12.08 0.11 4.10
C ARG A 349 11.93 -1.27 3.45
N GLN A 350 10.83 -1.96 3.70
CA GLN A 350 10.56 -3.27 3.10
C GLN A 350 10.18 -3.15 1.62
N ALA A 351 9.52 -2.07 1.23
CA ALA A 351 9.19 -1.76 -0.15
C ALA A 351 10.43 -1.38 -0.99
N GLN A 352 11.43 -0.76 -0.37
CA GLN A 352 12.72 -0.47 -1.02
C GLN A 352 13.57 -1.72 -1.29
N LYS A 353 13.23 -2.88 -0.71
CA LYS A 353 13.90 -4.15 -1.04
C LYS A 353 13.41 -4.64 -2.41
N ALA A 354 14.35 -5.01 -3.27
CA ALA A 354 14.11 -5.48 -4.65
C ALA A 354 13.11 -6.65 -4.79
N LYS A 355 12.81 -7.36 -3.69
CA LYS A 355 11.90 -8.51 -3.66
C LYS A 355 10.41 -8.12 -3.81
N ASN A 356 10.01 -6.85 -3.72
CA ASN A 356 8.59 -6.43 -3.81
C ASN A 356 8.36 -5.13 -4.62
N PRO A 357 8.59 -5.10 -5.95
CA PRO A 357 8.40 -3.90 -6.76
C PRO A 357 6.97 -3.33 -6.69
N GLY A 358 5.95 -4.20 -6.63
CA GLY A 358 4.56 -3.77 -6.51
C GLY A 358 4.25 -3.00 -5.23
N MET A 359 4.93 -3.28 -4.11
CA MET A 359 4.70 -2.55 -2.85
C MET A 359 5.27 -1.13 -2.90
N HIS A 360 6.44 -0.96 -3.53
CA HIS A 360 7.02 0.36 -3.76
C HIS A 360 6.07 1.24 -4.56
N HIS A 361 5.50 0.68 -5.64
CA HIS A 361 4.53 1.37 -6.47
C HIS A 361 3.26 1.76 -5.71
N VAL A 362 2.79 0.93 -4.77
CA VAL A 362 1.62 1.27 -3.96
C VAL A 362 1.98 2.36 -2.94
N ILE A 363 3.14 2.30 -2.28
CA ILE A 363 3.55 3.35 -1.34
C ILE A 363 3.66 4.71 -2.04
N GLU A 364 4.26 4.77 -3.23
CA GLU A 364 4.30 6.01 -4.04
C GLU A 364 2.90 6.54 -4.36
N VAL A 365 1.96 5.64 -4.67
CA VAL A 365 0.55 6.00 -4.91
C VAL A 365 -0.09 6.56 -3.65
N LEU A 366 0.16 5.95 -2.49
CA LEU A 366 -0.36 6.43 -1.20
C LEU A 366 0.20 7.80 -0.83
N ASP A 367 1.52 7.97 -0.93
CA ASP A 367 2.20 9.26 -0.71
C ASP A 367 1.54 10.35 -1.57
N THR A 368 1.26 10.04 -2.84
CA THR A 368 0.57 10.97 -3.76
C THR A 368 -0.89 11.26 -3.35
N VAL A 369 -1.64 10.24 -2.91
CA VAL A 369 -3.03 10.43 -2.44
C VAL A 369 -3.08 11.31 -1.20
N ASN A 370 -2.16 11.11 -0.26
CA ASN A 370 -2.12 11.87 0.99
C ASN A 370 -1.72 13.33 0.75
N ASP A 371 -0.74 13.59 -0.11
CA ASP A 371 -0.38 14.95 -0.53
C ASP A 371 -1.59 15.69 -1.16
N GLU A 372 -2.44 14.97 -1.92
CA GLU A 372 -3.63 15.53 -2.55
C GLU A 372 -4.79 15.77 -1.56
N ILE A 373 -4.87 15.00 -0.48
CA ILE A 373 -5.86 15.18 0.59
C ILE A 373 -5.44 16.37 1.48
N GLU A 374 -4.18 16.41 1.92
CA GLU A 374 -3.64 17.52 2.73
C GLU A 374 -3.76 18.87 1.99
N GLY A 375 -3.49 18.88 0.68
CA GLY A 375 -3.65 20.09 -0.14
C GLY A 375 -5.10 20.58 -0.27
N LYS A 376 -6.11 19.73 -0.02
CA LYS A 376 -7.54 20.12 -0.01
C LYS A 376 -7.98 20.65 1.35
N SER A 377 -7.51 20.06 2.45
CA SER A 377 -7.82 20.56 3.80
C SER A 377 -7.29 21.97 4.03
N ASP A 378 -6.13 22.30 3.45
CA ASP A 378 -5.55 23.65 3.54
C ASP A 378 -6.36 24.69 2.74
N GLN A 379 -7.13 24.26 1.72
CA GLN A 379 -8.00 25.16 0.94
C GLN A 379 -9.34 25.43 1.63
N GLU A 380 -9.89 24.45 2.34
CA GLU A 380 -11.15 24.61 3.08
C GLU A 380 -10.99 25.49 4.34
N GLN A 381 -9.77 25.63 4.89
CA GLN A 381 -9.48 26.54 6.00
C GLN A 381 -9.27 28.02 5.59
N ILE A 382 -9.22 28.33 4.28
CA ILE A 382 -8.99 29.71 3.80
C ILE A 382 -10.32 30.43 3.46
N SER A 383 -11.46 29.73 3.49
CA SER A 383 -12.76 30.30 3.08
C SER A 383 -13.72 30.69 4.20
N ASP A 384 -13.33 30.65 5.48
CA ASP A 384 -14.23 31.07 6.57
C ASP A 384 -13.45 31.58 7.78
N ASP A 385 -13.16 32.88 7.83
CA ASP A 385 -13.63 33.77 8.90
C ASP A 385 -13.02 35.17 8.73
N SER A 386 -13.89 36.16 8.57
CA SER A 386 -13.57 37.57 8.64
C SER A 386 -14.56 38.21 9.59
N THR A 387 -14.19 38.40 10.86
CA THR A 387 -14.52 39.58 11.70
C THR A 387 -13.61 39.62 12.94
N GLU A 388 -13.02 40.79 13.23
CA GLU A 388 -12.18 41.13 14.40
C GLU A 388 -12.93 40.97 15.76
N SER A 389 -12.32 40.76 16.93
CA SER A 389 -11.37 41.68 17.60
C SER A 389 -10.92 41.15 18.98
N ASP A 390 -9.63 41.37 19.28
CA ASP A 390 -9.01 41.96 20.49
C ASP A 390 -8.96 41.33 21.91
N TYR A 391 -7.69 41.08 22.32
CA TYR A 391 -6.98 41.07 23.62
C TYR A 391 -7.47 40.26 24.84
N SER A 392 -6.63 39.33 25.33
CA SER A 392 -5.78 39.58 26.52
C SER A 392 -4.83 38.40 26.82
N SER A 393 -3.61 38.75 27.19
CA SER A 393 -2.49 37.92 27.65
C SER A 393 -2.76 37.15 28.95
N GLY A 394 -2.17 35.96 29.10
CA GLY A 394 -1.88 35.38 30.41
C GLY A 394 -1.80 33.86 30.49
N GLU A 395 -0.57 33.39 30.75
CA GLU A 395 -0.19 32.21 31.55
C GLU A 395 -0.03 30.82 30.88
N ASP A 396 1.20 30.35 31.06
CA ASP A 396 1.75 29.04 30.78
C ASP A 396 0.86 27.90 31.29
N ARG A 397 0.48 26.99 30.39
CA ARG A 397 -0.03 25.67 30.75
C ARG A 397 0.70 24.59 29.96
N GLU A 398 1.29 23.69 30.74
CA GLU A 398 2.02 22.51 30.32
C GLU A 398 1.25 21.69 29.28
N SER A 399 1.96 21.32 28.21
CA SER A 399 1.45 20.49 27.14
C SER A 399 1.21 19.07 27.65
N PRO A 400 0.04 18.44 27.44
CA PRO A 400 -0.15 17.04 27.75
C PRO A 400 0.69 16.18 26.80
N LEU A 401 1.39 15.20 27.38
CA LEU A 401 2.15 14.14 26.72
C LEU A 401 1.40 13.58 25.50
N GLN A 402 1.96 13.80 24.31
CA GLN A 402 1.50 13.18 23.07
C GLN A 402 1.81 11.68 23.13
N GLY A 403 0.78 10.85 23.33
CA GLY A 403 0.88 9.42 23.01
C GLY A 403 1.25 9.25 21.54
N GLU A 404 2.22 8.38 21.25
CA GLU A 404 2.68 8.08 19.89
C GLU A 404 1.51 7.62 19.02
N ARG A 405 1.02 8.51 18.15
CA ARG A 405 0.04 8.19 17.11
C ARG A 405 0.77 7.50 15.95
N LEU A 406 0.09 6.57 15.29
CA LEU A 406 0.55 6.06 14.00
C LEU A 406 0.93 7.23 13.10
N LYS A 407 2.18 7.25 12.64
CA LYS A 407 2.59 8.25 11.67
C LYS A 407 1.91 7.93 10.34
N PRO A 408 1.14 8.88 9.76
CA PRO A 408 0.77 8.77 8.35
C PRO A 408 2.05 8.65 7.53
N HIS A 409 1.94 8.13 6.31
CA HIS A 409 3.05 7.86 5.42
C HIS A 409 3.67 9.14 4.84
N THR A 410 3.78 10.21 5.61
CA THR A 410 4.44 11.45 5.21
C THR A 410 5.94 11.24 5.01
N ASN A 411 6.60 12.18 4.34
CA ASN A 411 8.03 12.16 3.99
C ASN A 411 8.99 12.26 5.20
N GLN A 412 8.53 12.00 6.43
CA GLN A 412 9.38 11.90 7.61
C GLN A 412 9.92 10.48 7.75
N ASP A 413 11.25 10.35 7.62
CA ASP A 413 11.98 9.11 7.90
C ASP A 413 11.57 8.58 9.29
N SER A 414 10.97 7.40 9.29
CA SER A 414 10.72 6.67 10.52
C SER A 414 12.03 5.99 10.92
N ASP A 415 12.82 6.66 11.76
CA ASP A 415 14.04 6.12 12.37
C ASP A 415 13.69 5.03 13.40
N GLU A 416 13.05 3.94 12.95
CA GLU A 416 12.94 2.72 13.72
C GLU A 416 14.02 1.74 13.26
N GLU A 417 15.05 1.61 14.10
CA GLU A 417 16.12 0.63 13.93
C GLU A 417 15.58 -0.79 14.12
N PHE A 418 15.00 -1.38 13.08
CA PHE A 418 14.81 -2.83 13.09
C PHE A 418 16.14 -3.51 12.73
N GLU A 419 16.60 -4.40 13.61
CA GLU A 419 17.86 -5.14 13.50
C GLU A 419 17.90 -6.02 12.23
N ASN A 420 18.95 -5.88 11.41
CA ASN A 420 19.36 -6.90 10.43
C ASN A 420 20.66 -7.55 10.95
N GLU A 421 20.67 -8.88 11.02
CA GLU A 421 21.93 -9.64 11.08
C GLU A 421 22.43 -9.77 9.64
N ASP A 422 23.28 -8.84 9.21
CA ASP A 422 24.24 -9.04 8.13
C ASP A 422 25.43 -8.10 8.38
N SER A 423 26.61 -8.69 8.33
CA SER A 423 27.92 -8.20 8.78
C SER A 423 28.30 -6.74 8.42
N ASN A 424 28.98 -6.10 9.38
CA ASN A 424 29.68 -4.82 9.35
C ASN A 424 30.38 -4.48 8.02
N ASN A 425 30.00 -3.37 7.39
CA ASN A 425 30.97 -2.46 6.79
C ASN A 425 30.42 -1.03 6.69
N SER A 426 31.07 -0.09 7.37
CA SER A 426 30.72 1.33 7.37
C SER A 426 31.08 1.98 6.02
N THR A 427 30.10 2.51 5.30
CA THR A 427 30.36 3.50 4.24
C THR A 427 29.34 4.63 4.33
N LEU A 428 29.87 5.85 4.39
CA LEU A 428 29.20 7.11 4.65
C LEU A 428 28.19 7.46 3.54
N ASN A 429 26.99 7.90 3.95
CA ASN A 429 25.90 8.28 3.05
C ASN A 429 26.17 9.64 2.34
N PRO A 430 26.17 9.70 0.99
CA PRO A 430 26.37 10.94 0.22
C PRO A 430 25.16 11.89 0.18
N THR A 431 24.05 11.53 0.84
CA THR A 431 22.77 12.26 0.80
C THR A 431 22.78 13.61 1.53
N LYS A 432 23.70 13.82 2.48
CA LYS A 432 23.80 15.11 3.22
C LYS A 432 24.37 16.27 2.40
N LYS A 433 25.18 16.01 1.36
CA LYS A 433 25.81 17.07 0.55
C LYS A 433 24.87 17.75 -0.45
N ILE A 434 23.81 17.07 -0.88
CA ILE A 434 22.89 17.58 -1.92
C ILE A 434 21.89 18.60 -1.32
N LYS A 435 21.48 18.44 -0.05
CA LYS A 435 20.61 19.40 0.67
C LYS A 435 21.27 20.76 0.92
N GLY A 436 22.60 20.83 0.95
CA GLY A 436 23.33 22.09 1.15
C GLY A 436 23.36 22.99 -0.09
N LEU A 437 23.29 22.40 -1.29
CA LEU A 437 23.43 23.15 -2.54
C LEU A 437 22.13 23.87 -2.94
N THR A 438 20.97 23.32 -2.55
CA THR A 438 19.65 23.87 -2.89
C THR A 438 19.24 25.07 -2.03
N LYS A 439 19.81 25.22 -0.82
CA LYS A 439 19.51 26.32 0.09
C LYS A 439 20.07 27.68 -0.37
N ASN A 440 21.11 27.66 -1.21
CA ASN A 440 21.78 28.87 -1.69
C ASN A 440 21.20 29.44 -2.99
N LEU A 441 20.25 28.76 -3.63
CA LEU A 441 19.67 29.13 -4.93
C LEU A 441 18.32 29.86 -4.84
N ILE A 442 17.79 30.08 -3.62
CA ILE A 442 16.43 30.62 -3.41
C ILE A 442 16.44 31.93 -2.60
N ASN A 443 17.50 32.73 -2.70
CA ASN A 443 17.47 34.12 -2.23
C ASN A 443 17.50 35.07 -3.43
N SER A 444 16.35 35.60 -3.81
CA SER A 444 16.26 36.81 -4.61
C SER A 444 15.00 37.58 -4.21
N HIS A 445 15.21 38.80 -3.71
CA HIS A 445 14.19 39.78 -3.31
C HIS A 445 13.34 40.25 -4.49
N ASN A 446 12.12 40.72 -4.21
CA ASN A 446 11.74 42.10 -4.56
C ASN A 446 10.43 42.53 -3.89
N ASP A 447 10.45 43.81 -3.51
CA ASP A 447 9.45 44.57 -2.79
C ASP A 447 8.22 44.97 -3.63
N SER A 448 7.22 45.44 -2.88
CA SER A 448 5.92 46.01 -3.24
C SER A 448 5.99 47.30 -4.04
N GLU A 449 5.09 47.47 -5.02
CA GLU A 449 4.13 48.58 -5.06
C GLU A 449 3.15 48.49 -6.24
N ASP A 450 2.02 49.14 -6.02
CA ASP A 450 1.07 49.72 -6.97
C ASP A 450 -0.20 48.93 -7.36
N GLY A 451 -1.32 49.59 -7.08
CA GLY A 451 -2.67 49.05 -6.99
C GLY A 451 -3.54 49.47 -8.17
N SER A 452 -4.11 48.47 -8.83
CA SER A 452 -5.46 48.46 -9.44
C SER A 452 -5.52 47.24 -10.37
N ARG A 453 -6.19 46.16 -9.95
CA ARG A 453 -6.27 44.92 -10.73
C ARG A 453 -7.70 44.45 -10.85
N GLY A 454 -8.21 44.51 -12.09
CA GLY A 454 -9.56 44.09 -12.46
C GLY A 454 -9.72 42.56 -12.63
N PRO A 455 -10.96 42.10 -12.90
CA PRO A 455 -11.38 40.69 -12.83
C PRO A 455 -10.64 39.71 -13.76
N VAL A 456 -9.92 40.22 -14.78
CA VAL A 456 -9.11 39.38 -15.69
C VAL A 456 -7.77 38.97 -15.05
N ALA A 457 -7.26 39.73 -14.07
CA ALA A 457 -6.07 39.36 -13.30
C ALA A 457 -6.37 38.22 -12.30
N GLN A 458 -7.59 38.16 -11.77
CA GLN A 458 -8.04 37.15 -10.81
C GLN A 458 -8.06 35.72 -11.40
N LEU A 459 -8.39 35.59 -12.70
CA LEU A 459 -8.34 34.34 -13.44
C LEU A 459 -6.90 33.91 -13.80
N ARG A 460 -6.00 34.88 -13.97
CA ARG A 460 -4.58 34.64 -14.24
C ARG A 460 -3.84 34.25 -12.96
N ASP A 461 -4.21 34.85 -11.83
CA ASP A 461 -3.73 34.51 -10.49
C ASP A 461 -4.30 33.18 -10.01
N TYR A 462 -5.55 32.82 -10.34
CA TYR A 462 -6.10 31.47 -10.07
C TYR A 462 -5.29 30.37 -10.78
N ASN A 463 -4.96 30.57 -12.07
CA ASN A 463 -4.12 29.63 -12.83
C ASN A 463 -2.63 29.64 -12.41
N ALA A 464 -2.11 30.78 -11.94
CA ALA A 464 -0.75 30.89 -11.43
C ALA A 464 -0.58 30.32 -10.02
N HIS A 465 -1.62 30.43 -9.17
CA HIS A 465 -1.66 29.87 -7.83
C HIS A 465 -1.87 28.35 -7.86
N PHE A 466 -2.68 27.84 -8.80
CA PHE A 466 -2.75 26.41 -9.15
C PHE A 466 -1.35 25.89 -9.52
N LYS A 467 -0.65 26.55 -10.45
CA LYS A 467 0.73 26.19 -10.85
C LYS A 467 1.77 26.30 -9.72
N GLN A 468 1.65 27.26 -8.81
CA GLN A 468 2.58 27.41 -7.67
C GLN A 468 2.36 26.37 -6.57
N LEU A 469 1.11 25.99 -6.29
CA LEU A 469 0.77 24.88 -5.41
C LEU A 469 1.28 23.54 -6.00
N HIS A 470 1.11 23.34 -7.31
CA HIS A 470 1.71 22.20 -7.99
C HIS A 470 3.23 22.18 -7.92
N ARG A 471 3.93 23.32 -7.93
CA ARG A 471 5.40 23.31 -7.83
C ARG A 471 5.91 22.90 -6.44
N LYS A 472 5.12 23.08 -5.38
CA LYS A 472 5.49 22.71 -4.00
C LYS A 472 5.16 21.26 -3.66
N HIS A 473 4.11 20.66 -4.23
CA HIS A 473 3.63 19.30 -3.92
C HIS A 473 4.25 18.19 -4.78
N ARG A 474 5.07 18.59 -5.75
CA ARG A 474 5.60 17.69 -6.76
C ARG A 474 7.01 17.26 -6.35
N GLY A 475 7.09 16.19 -5.57
CA GLY A 475 8.33 15.61 -5.04
C GLY A 475 9.43 15.42 -6.10
N ILE A 476 10.68 15.24 -5.66
CA ILE A 476 11.89 15.20 -6.50
C ILE A 476 11.77 14.24 -7.72
N MET A 477 10.92 13.22 -7.63
CA MET A 477 10.67 12.19 -8.65
C MET A 477 9.99 12.70 -9.93
N GLN A 478 9.60 13.97 -10.03
CA GLN A 478 9.10 14.51 -11.30
C GLN A 478 10.20 14.80 -12.31
N TRP A 479 11.38 15.18 -11.81
CA TRP A 479 12.52 15.51 -12.65
C TRP A 479 13.10 14.26 -13.27
N ARG A 480 13.21 14.25 -14.61
CA ARG A 480 13.83 13.13 -15.36
C ARG A 480 15.21 12.77 -14.82
N ALA A 481 16.03 13.76 -14.48
CA ALA A 481 17.35 13.53 -13.90
C ALA A 481 17.29 12.77 -12.55
N ALA A 482 16.31 13.08 -11.70
CA ALA A 482 16.10 12.39 -10.44
C ALA A 482 15.59 10.96 -10.65
N ARG A 483 14.67 10.75 -11.60
CA ARG A 483 14.17 9.41 -11.96
C ARG A 483 15.26 8.52 -12.55
N THR A 484 16.12 9.06 -13.41
CA THR A 484 17.29 8.35 -13.94
C THR A 484 18.29 7.99 -12.83
N ALA A 485 18.53 8.93 -11.90
CA ALA A 485 19.41 8.66 -10.75
C ALA A 485 18.82 7.58 -9.81
N ASN A 486 17.51 7.62 -9.55
CA ASN A 486 16.87 6.59 -8.74
C ASN A 486 16.83 5.23 -9.47
N TRP A 487 16.59 5.21 -10.78
CA TRP A 487 16.65 4.00 -11.60
C TRP A 487 18.03 3.33 -11.56
N THR A 488 19.11 4.11 -11.65
CA THR A 488 20.48 3.56 -11.53
C THR A 488 20.74 2.99 -10.14
N LEU A 489 20.26 3.66 -9.10
CA LEU A 489 20.35 3.21 -7.71
C LEU A 489 19.55 1.92 -7.46
N ASP A 490 18.33 1.82 -7.99
CA ASP A 490 17.49 0.62 -7.91
C ASP A 490 18.10 -0.55 -8.68
N LYS A 491 18.70 -0.29 -9.84
CA LYS A 491 19.44 -1.30 -10.60
C LYS A 491 20.63 -1.84 -9.78
N ALA A 492 21.38 -0.97 -9.12
CA ALA A 492 22.46 -1.37 -8.22
C ALA A 492 21.95 -2.18 -7.01
N ARG A 493 20.83 -1.78 -6.41
CA ARG A 493 20.18 -2.54 -5.33
C ARG A 493 19.71 -3.93 -5.77
N ARG A 494 19.11 -4.05 -6.96
CA ARG A 494 18.71 -5.33 -7.55
C ARG A 494 19.90 -6.25 -7.75
N MET A 495 21.00 -5.75 -8.31
CA MET A 495 22.25 -6.50 -8.48
C MET A 495 22.82 -6.97 -7.13
N LYS A 496 22.83 -6.11 -6.11
CA LYS A 496 23.27 -6.48 -4.76
C LYS A 496 22.40 -7.59 -4.15
N SER A 497 21.07 -7.52 -4.34
CA SER A 497 20.16 -8.55 -3.83
C SER A 497 20.29 -9.90 -4.54
N GLN A 498 20.56 -9.89 -5.85
CA GLN A 498 20.84 -11.11 -6.61
C GLN A 498 22.15 -11.76 -6.17
N ALA A 499 23.16 -10.95 -5.85
CA ALA A 499 24.41 -11.44 -5.28
C ALA A 499 24.18 -12.05 -3.88
N SER A 500 23.44 -11.39 -2.98
CA SER A 500 23.17 -11.94 -1.65
C SER A 500 22.36 -13.25 -1.69
N ASP A 501 21.37 -13.36 -2.58
CA ASP A 501 20.59 -14.59 -2.74
C ASP A 501 21.44 -15.76 -3.29
N LEU A 502 22.49 -15.47 -4.09
CA LEU A 502 23.48 -16.46 -4.52
C LEU A 502 24.42 -16.94 -3.41
N PHE A 503 24.65 -16.11 -2.38
CA PHE A 503 25.45 -16.47 -1.20
C PHE A 503 24.62 -17.20 -0.13
N GLU A 504 23.33 -16.90 0.04
CA GLU A 504 22.45 -17.63 0.97
C GLU A 504 22.13 -19.08 0.53
N VAL A 505 22.17 -19.39 -0.77
CA VAL A 505 21.90 -20.76 -1.29
C VAL A 505 23.14 -21.68 -1.19
N ARG A 506 24.29 -21.18 -0.70
CA ARG A 506 25.56 -21.92 -0.63
C ARG A 506 26.15 -22.12 0.77
N CYS A 507 25.39 -21.89 1.84
CA CYS A 507 25.83 -22.15 3.22
C CYS A 507 24.90 -23.12 3.95
#